data_AF-A0A2V9MKR3-F1
#
_entry.id   AF-A0A2V9MKR3-F1
#
_cell.length_a   1.000
_cell.length_b   1.000
_cell.length_c   1.000
_cell.angle_alpha   90.00
_cell.angle_beta   90.00
_cell.angle_gamma   90.00
#
_symmetry.space_group_name_H-M   'P 1'
#
loop_
_entity.id
_entity.type
_entity.pdbx_description
1 polymer ?
#
loop_
_entity_poly.entity_id
_entity_poly.type
_entity_poly.pdbx_seq_one_letter_code
_entity_poly.pdbx_strand_id
1 'polypeptide(L)'
;MQHASEVLASGLGTKHPLYAAVLGDLGLVHHSAREYPKAEQRLQDAIAIVTETQGENHPDLARYLHRLAAVYDEAGDYGAAEPLYRRSLDISDRALADMLTVGSERNKAAVLANLEDPIPMLLSFQRRAGDRLPAARALAFEAVARRKGRVLDQVHDWGQSLRENADSGIRNRLAQREALLECQASLTIALGYRDLKPAVAGTCTLPGGPLRAPAP
;
A
#
# COMPACT_ATOMS: atom_id res chain seq x y z
N MET A 1 -13.77 -26.25 -0.20
CA MET A 1 -13.55 -25.35 0.96
C MET A 1 -14.21 -25.85 2.24
N GLN A 2 -15.51 -26.18 2.27
CA GLN A 2 -16.18 -26.70 3.49
C GLN A 2 -15.55 -27.98 4.05
N HIS A 3 -15.27 -28.98 3.19
CA HIS A 3 -14.57 -30.18 3.63
C HIS A 3 -13.16 -29.89 4.17
N ALA A 4 -12.45 -28.94 3.58
CA ALA A 4 -11.13 -28.52 4.07
C ALA A 4 -11.22 -27.85 5.46
N SER A 5 -12.28 -27.06 5.73
CA SER A 5 -12.48 -26.50 7.08
C SER A 5 -12.75 -27.59 8.12
N GLU A 6 -13.51 -28.63 7.81
CA GLU A 6 -13.80 -29.73 8.74
C GLU A 6 -12.53 -30.54 9.09
N VAL A 7 -11.73 -30.84 8.07
CA VAL A 7 -10.45 -31.55 8.25
C VAL A 7 -9.48 -30.72 9.08
N LEU A 8 -9.36 -29.42 8.80
CA LEU A 8 -8.47 -28.53 9.56
C LEU A 8 -8.96 -28.31 10.99
N ALA A 9 -10.26 -28.19 11.21
CA ALA A 9 -10.85 -28.07 12.55
C ALA A 9 -10.52 -29.31 13.40
N SER A 10 -10.59 -30.50 12.80
CA SER A 10 -10.33 -31.78 13.47
C SER A 10 -8.84 -32.08 13.64
N GLY A 11 -8.01 -31.66 12.68
CA GLY A 11 -6.58 -31.97 12.66
C GLY A 11 -5.70 -30.95 13.38
N LEU A 12 -5.91 -29.66 13.13
CA LEU A 12 -5.07 -28.57 13.66
C LEU A 12 -5.77 -27.75 14.76
N GLY A 13 -7.08 -27.91 14.91
CA GLY A 13 -7.90 -27.15 15.84
C GLY A 13 -8.42 -25.83 15.25
N THR A 14 -9.52 -25.34 15.82
CA THR A 14 -10.24 -24.14 15.34
C THR A 14 -9.53 -22.82 15.60
N LYS A 15 -8.39 -22.85 16.33
CA LYS A 15 -7.55 -21.66 16.56
C LYS A 15 -6.34 -21.58 15.62
N HIS A 16 -6.13 -22.58 14.77
CA HIS A 16 -4.95 -22.60 13.92
C HIS A 16 -5.02 -21.52 12.82
N PRO A 17 -3.92 -20.79 12.50
CA PRO A 17 -3.93 -19.78 11.43
C PRO A 17 -4.41 -20.28 10.07
N LEU A 18 -4.09 -21.52 9.70
CA LEU A 18 -4.61 -22.15 8.47
C LEU A 18 -6.14 -22.34 8.50
N TYR A 19 -6.74 -22.57 9.66
CA TYR A 19 -8.19 -22.62 9.78
C TYR A 19 -8.81 -21.25 9.53
N ALA A 20 -8.22 -20.18 10.08
CA ALA A 20 -8.62 -18.80 9.78
C ALA A 20 -8.48 -18.46 8.28
N ALA A 21 -7.43 -18.93 7.60
CA ALA A 21 -7.26 -18.79 6.16
C ALA A 21 -8.42 -19.39 5.37
N VAL A 22 -8.81 -20.63 5.68
CA VAL A 22 -9.95 -21.27 5.02
C VAL A 22 -11.27 -20.55 5.31
N LEU A 23 -11.47 -20.05 6.53
CA LEU A 23 -12.65 -19.23 6.85
C LEU A 23 -12.68 -17.93 6.05
N GLY A 24 -11.56 -17.23 5.94
CA GLY A 24 -11.48 -16.01 5.14
C GLY A 24 -11.70 -16.22 3.65
N ASP A 25 -11.32 -17.39 3.12
CA ASP A 25 -11.61 -17.77 1.73
C ASP A 25 -13.07 -18.22 1.54
N LEU A 26 -13.65 -18.92 2.50
CA LEU A 26 -15.11 -19.17 2.52
C LEU A 26 -15.90 -17.87 2.55
N GLY A 27 -15.46 -16.89 3.34
CA GLY A 27 -16.03 -15.54 3.37
C GLY A 27 -16.02 -14.88 1.99
N LEU A 28 -14.90 -14.97 1.27
CA LEU A 28 -14.79 -14.45 -0.09
C LEU A 28 -15.71 -15.17 -1.10
N VAL A 29 -15.88 -16.48 -0.97
CA VAL A 29 -16.81 -17.26 -1.81
C VAL A 29 -18.26 -16.87 -1.54
N HIS A 30 -18.64 -16.71 -0.27
CA HIS A 30 -19.99 -16.23 0.06
C HIS A 30 -20.21 -14.79 -0.40
N HIS A 31 -19.19 -13.94 -0.32
CA HIS A 31 -19.24 -12.57 -0.82
C HIS A 31 -19.50 -12.53 -2.33
N SER A 32 -18.78 -13.31 -3.12
CA SER A 32 -19.00 -13.38 -4.58
C SER A 32 -20.36 -13.98 -4.96
N ALA A 33 -20.90 -14.86 -4.11
CA ALA A 33 -22.26 -15.38 -4.22
C ALA A 33 -23.34 -14.39 -3.71
N ARG A 34 -22.96 -13.20 -3.23
CA ARG A 34 -23.84 -12.19 -2.59
C ARG A 34 -24.59 -12.69 -1.35
N GLU A 35 -24.06 -13.71 -0.69
CA GLU A 35 -24.55 -14.22 0.58
C GLU A 35 -23.92 -13.44 1.75
N TYR A 36 -24.17 -12.13 1.80
CA TYR A 36 -23.47 -11.21 2.71
C TYR A 36 -23.47 -11.64 4.19
N PRO A 37 -24.57 -12.14 4.79
CA PRO A 37 -24.55 -12.58 6.19
C PRO A 37 -23.62 -13.78 6.44
N LYS A 38 -23.53 -14.72 5.48
CA LYS A 38 -22.60 -15.85 5.59
C LYS A 38 -21.16 -15.38 5.42
N ALA A 39 -20.92 -14.45 4.48
CA ALA A 39 -19.60 -13.87 4.26
C ALA A 39 -19.09 -13.14 5.52
N GLU A 40 -19.94 -12.29 6.10
CA GLU A 40 -19.68 -11.58 7.34
C GLU A 40 -19.30 -12.55 8.46
N GLN A 41 -20.11 -13.56 8.72
CA GLN A 41 -19.85 -14.52 9.79
C GLN A 41 -18.49 -15.20 9.62
N ARG A 42 -18.19 -15.72 8.41
CA ARG A 42 -16.91 -16.41 8.15
C ARG A 42 -15.70 -15.48 8.33
N LEU A 43 -15.83 -14.21 7.95
CA LEU A 43 -14.76 -13.23 8.10
C LEU A 43 -14.58 -12.79 9.56
N GLN A 44 -15.66 -12.62 10.33
CA GLN A 44 -15.60 -12.34 11.76
C GLN A 44 -14.91 -13.48 12.53
N ASP A 45 -15.24 -14.74 12.20
CA ASP A 45 -14.57 -15.91 12.80
C ASP A 45 -13.07 -15.89 12.50
N ALA A 46 -12.67 -15.62 11.25
CA ALA A 46 -11.26 -15.51 10.85
C ALA A 46 -10.53 -14.35 11.57
N ILE A 47 -11.18 -13.20 11.71
CA ILE A 47 -10.66 -12.04 12.44
C ILE A 47 -10.43 -12.39 13.91
N ALA A 48 -11.38 -13.06 14.56
CA ALA A 48 -11.26 -13.45 15.97
C ALA A 48 -10.05 -14.37 16.19
N ILE A 49 -9.88 -15.38 15.35
CA ILE A 49 -8.76 -16.33 15.44
C ILE A 49 -7.41 -15.63 15.24
N VAL A 50 -7.28 -14.80 14.19
CA VAL A 50 -6.02 -14.10 13.93
C VAL A 50 -5.70 -13.08 15.02
N THR A 51 -6.70 -12.36 15.52
CA THR A 51 -6.52 -11.41 16.62
C THR A 51 -6.00 -12.12 17.87
N GLU A 52 -6.57 -13.28 18.21
CA GLU A 52 -6.13 -14.07 19.37
C GLU A 52 -4.73 -14.67 19.17
N THR A 53 -4.42 -15.19 17.98
CA THR A 53 -3.22 -16.03 17.78
C THR A 53 -2.00 -15.28 17.25
N GLN A 54 -2.20 -14.19 16.49
CA GLN A 54 -1.13 -13.44 15.82
C GLN A 54 -1.07 -11.97 16.30
N GLY A 55 -2.09 -11.50 17.02
CA GLY A 55 -2.15 -10.16 17.58
C GLY A 55 -2.74 -9.09 16.65
N GLU A 56 -2.91 -7.88 17.18
CA GLU A 56 -3.72 -6.81 16.54
C GLU A 56 -3.04 -6.09 15.36
N ASN A 57 -1.77 -6.36 15.08
CA ASN A 57 -1.02 -5.70 14.01
C ASN A 57 -0.59 -6.67 12.90
N HIS A 58 -1.09 -7.91 12.91
CA HIS A 58 -0.69 -8.90 11.92
C HIS A 58 -1.26 -8.58 10.52
N PRO A 59 -0.48 -8.70 9.43
CA PRO A 59 -0.97 -8.42 8.07
C PRO A 59 -2.22 -9.22 7.66
N ASP A 60 -2.39 -10.45 8.15
CA ASP A 60 -3.60 -11.23 7.88
C ASP A 60 -4.86 -10.59 8.48
N LEU A 61 -4.75 -9.90 9.62
CA LEU A 61 -5.87 -9.16 10.20
C LEU A 61 -6.32 -8.04 9.27
N ALA A 62 -5.37 -7.30 8.68
CA ALA A 62 -5.66 -6.26 7.70
C ALA A 62 -6.43 -6.82 6.51
N ARG A 63 -6.03 -7.99 6.00
CA ARG A 63 -6.69 -8.67 4.87
C ARG A 63 -8.12 -9.06 5.19
N TYR A 64 -8.41 -9.63 6.36
CA TYR A 64 -9.78 -10.01 6.71
C TYR A 64 -10.67 -8.80 7.03
N LEU A 65 -10.13 -7.78 7.71
CA LEU A 65 -10.85 -6.52 7.93
C LEU A 65 -11.23 -5.85 6.60
N HIS A 66 -10.29 -5.84 5.65
CA HIS A 66 -10.51 -5.34 4.29
C HIS A 66 -11.63 -6.11 3.58
N ARG A 67 -11.60 -7.44 3.63
CA ARG A 67 -12.66 -8.28 3.02
C ARG A 67 -14.02 -8.05 3.68
N LEU A 68 -14.06 -7.91 5.00
CA LEU A 68 -15.31 -7.66 5.72
C LEU A 68 -15.88 -6.28 5.40
N ALA A 69 -15.02 -5.27 5.29
CA ALA A 69 -15.43 -3.96 4.84
C ALA A 69 -16.00 -3.97 3.42
N ALA A 70 -15.44 -4.80 2.52
CA ALA A 70 -15.97 -4.99 1.16
C ALA A 70 -17.37 -5.60 1.14
N VAL A 71 -17.64 -6.55 2.02
CA VAL A 71 -18.99 -7.11 2.21
C VAL A 71 -19.99 -6.01 2.56
N TYR A 72 -19.64 -5.12 3.51
CA TYR A 72 -20.51 -4.01 3.90
C TYR A 72 -20.67 -2.94 2.82
N ASP A 73 -19.57 -2.60 2.12
CA ASP A 73 -19.60 -1.65 1.00
C ASP A 73 -20.51 -2.13 -0.14
N GLU A 74 -20.38 -3.39 -0.55
CA GLU A 74 -21.25 -3.98 -1.57
C GLU A 74 -22.71 -4.13 -1.11
N ALA A 75 -22.95 -4.37 0.17
CA ALA A 75 -24.29 -4.35 0.77
C ALA A 75 -24.86 -2.93 0.93
N GLY A 76 -24.06 -1.88 0.71
CA GLY A 76 -24.47 -0.47 0.81
C GLY A 76 -24.37 0.13 2.21
N ASP A 77 -23.86 -0.61 3.20
CA ASP A 77 -23.61 -0.11 4.55
C ASP A 77 -22.21 0.52 4.64
N TYR A 78 -22.10 1.72 4.10
CA TYR A 78 -20.84 2.47 4.11
C TYR A 78 -20.38 2.87 5.51
N GLY A 79 -21.31 2.99 6.46
CA GLY A 79 -21.02 3.33 7.86
C GLY A 79 -20.30 2.20 8.59
N ALA A 80 -20.68 0.96 8.33
CA ALA A 80 -19.98 -0.22 8.84
C ALA A 80 -18.65 -0.48 8.10
N ALA A 81 -18.58 -0.18 6.80
CA ALA A 81 -17.38 -0.43 5.98
C ALA A 81 -16.20 0.49 6.32
N GLU A 82 -16.44 1.80 6.51
CA GLU A 82 -15.38 2.80 6.72
C GLU A 82 -14.41 2.49 7.88
N PRO A 83 -14.86 2.17 9.10
CA PRO A 83 -13.94 1.94 10.22
C PRO A 83 -13.09 0.68 10.02
N LEU A 84 -13.65 -0.33 9.34
CA LEU A 84 -12.93 -1.57 9.01
C LEU A 84 -11.86 -1.33 7.95
N TYR A 85 -12.17 -0.55 6.92
CA TYR A 85 -11.19 -0.11 5.93
C TYR A 85 -10.09 0.74 6.54
N ARG A 86 -10.42 1.65 7.45
CA ARG A 86 -9.45 2.48 8.17
C ARG A 86 -8.49 1.62 9.00
N ARG A 87 -9.02 0.69 9.79
CA ARG A 87 -8.19 -0.22 10.61
C ARG A 87 -7.32 -1.12 9.75
N SER A 88 -7.83 -1.62 8.63
CA SER A 88 -7.03 -2.37 7.65
C SER A 88 -5.87 -1.53 7.08
N LEU A 89 -6.15 -0.30 6.65
CA LEU A 89 -5.14 0.63 6.14
C LEU A 89 -4.04 0.91 7.16
N ASP A 90 -4.39 1.14 8.43
CA ASP A 90 -3.42 1.41 9.49
C ASP A 90 -2.46 0.22 9.72
N ILE A 91 -2.98 -1.01 9.71
CA ILE A 91 -2.15 -2.21 9.85
C ILE A 91 -1.27 -2.41 8.61
N SER A 92 -1.83 -2.28 7.42
CA SER A 92 -1.08 -2.42 6.15
C SER A 92 0.02 -1.36 6.02
N ASP A 93 -0.23 -0.13 6.44
CA ASP A 93 0.77 0.95 6.39
C ASP A 93 1.92 0.73 7.38
N ARG A 94 1.64 0.21 8.59
CA ARG A 94 2.68 -0.20 9.54
C ARG A 94 3.51 -1.36 9.00
N ALA A 95 2.85 -2.41 8.53
CA ALA A 95 3.53 -3.57 7.95
C ALA A 95 4.43 -3.17 6.77
N LEU A 96 3.95 -2.26 5.93
CA LEU A 96 4.74 -1.68 4.84
C LEU A 96 5.97 -0.93 5.36
N ALA A 97 5.82 -0.08 6.38
CA ALA A 97 6.94 0.66 6.95
C ALA A 97 8.02 -0.30 7.47
N ASP A 98 7.62 -1.32 8.23
CA ASP A 98 8.54 -2.33 8.76
C ASP A 98 9.25 -3.09 7.62
N MET A 99 8.50 -3.50 6.58
CA MET A 99 9.06 -4.20 5.42
C MET A 99 10.04 -3.35 4.60
N LEU A 100 9.81 -2.04 4.47
CA LEU A 100 10.70 -1.16 3.71
C LEU A 100 12.03 -0.90 4.43
N THR A 101 12.04 -0.99 5.77
CA THR A 101 13.27 -0.80 6.55
C THR A 101 14.21 -2.01 6.51
N VAL A 102 13.70 -3.23 6.28
CA VAL A 102 14.47 -4.47 6.41
C VAL A 102 14.67 -5.19 5.06
N GLY A 103 15.83 -5.80 4.87
CA GLY A 103 16.10 -6.71 3.75
C GLY A 103 16.72 -6.06 2.52
N SER A 104 17.09 -6.88 1.53
CA SER A 104 17.66 -6.40 0.26
C SER A 104 16.61 -5.68 -0.59
N GLU A 105 17.03 -4.76 -1.45
CA GLU A 105 16.12 -4.08 -2.39
C GLU A 105 15.34 -5.07 -3.28
N ARG A 106 15.91 -6.25 -3.60
CA ARG A 106 15.19 -7.31 -4.29
C ARG A 106 14.07 -7.91 -3.44
N ASN A 107 14.31 -8.14 -2.15
CA ASN A 107 13.30 -8.67 -1.25
C ASN A 107 12.17 -7.66 -1.07
N LYS A 108 12.51 -6.37 -0.90
CA LYS A 108 11.52 -5.29 -0.81
C LYS A 108 10.66 -5.23 -2.08
N ALA A 109 11.27 -5.27 -3.26
CA ALA A 109 10.53 -5.28 -4.53
C ALA A 109 9.61 -6.50 -4.67
N ALA A 110 10.08 -7.69 -4.28
CA ALA A 110 9.28 -8.91 -4.32
C ALA A 110 8.09 -8.86 -3.33
N VAL A 111 8.30 -8.30 -2.13
CA VAL A 111 7.24 -8.11 -1.14
C VAL A 111 6.24 -7.07 -1.62
N LEU A 112 6.69 -5.93 -2.14
CA LEU A 112 5.83 -4.89 -2.70
C LEU A 112 4.97 -5.40 -3.86
N ALA A 113 5.52 -6.28 -4.72
CA ALA A 113 4.79 -6.87 -5.83
C ALA A 113 3.66 -7.82 -5.39
N ASN A 114 3.74 -8.37 -4.19
CA ASN A 114 2.75 -9.31 -3.63
C ASN A 114 1.92 -8.71 -2.50
N LEU A 115 2.18 -7.46 -2.12
CA LEU A 115 1.42 -6.77 -1.10
C LEU A 115 0.00 -6.53 -1.62
N GLU A 116 -1.00 -7.03 -0.89
CA GLU A 116 -2.39 -6.71 -1.18
C GLU A 116 -2.61 -5.21 -0.89
N ASP A 117 -2.63 -4.40 -1.96
CA ASP A 117 -2.70 -2.95 -1.85
C ASP A 117 -4.15 -2.52 -1.55
N PRO A 118 -4.43 -1.87 -0.41
CA PRO A 118 -5.78 -1.40 -0.10
C PRO A 118 -6.21 -0.24 -1.00
N ILE A 119 -5.28 0.49 -1.65
CA ILE A 119 -5.57 1.74 -2.36
C ILE A 119 -6.59 1.58 -3.51
N PRO A 120 -6.46 0.63 -4.46
CA PRO A 120 -7.43 0.50 -5.55
C PRO A 120 -8.86 0.27 -5.05
N MET A 121 -9.00 -0.51 -3.98
CA MET A 121 -10.27 -0.70 -3.34
C MET A 121 -10.75 0.61 -2.71
N LEU A 122 -9.91 1.32 -1.93
CA LEU A 122 -10.34 2.55 -1.24
C LEU A 122 -10.80 3.62 -2.23
N LEU A 123 -10.17 3.70 -3.40
CA LEU A 123 -10.62 4.55 -4.51
C LEU A 123 -12.00 4.12 -5.05
N SER A 124 -12.26 2.82 -5.10
CA SER A 124 -13.56 2.25 -5.48
C SER A 124 -14.64 2.57 -4.45
N PHE A 125 -14.34 2.37 -3.16
CA PHE A 125 -15.21 2.74 -2.04
C PHE A 125 -15.51 4.24 -2.04
N GLN A 126 -14.49 5.08 -2.21
CA GLN A 126 -14.63 6.53 -2.37
C GLN A 126 -15.54 6.91 -3.54
N ARG A 127 -15.51 6.17 -4.65
CA ARG A 127 -16.37 6.43 -5.81
C ARG A 127 -17.83 6.05 -5.53
N ARG A 128 -18.08 4.97 -4.78
CA ARG A 128 -19.43 4.52 -4.41
C ARG A 128 -20.05 5.36 -3.29
N ALA A 129 -19.30 5.58 -2.23
CA ALA A 129 -19.79 6.11 -0.96
C ALA A 129 -19.48 7.60 -0.78
N GLY A 130 -18.54 8.19 -1.52
CA GLY A 130 -17.95 9.48 -1.20
C GLY A 130 -18.93 10.63 -1.06
N ASP A 131 -20.01 10.65 -1.84
CA ASP A 131 -21.08 11.65 -1.76
C ASP A 131 -21.92 11.55 -0.48
N ARG A 132 -22.15 10.32 -0.01
CA ARG A 132 -22.97 10.04 1.18
C ARG A 132 -22.14 10.05 2.46
N LEU A 133 -20.87 9.65 2.35
CA LEU A 133 -19.93 9.52 3.44
C LEU A 133 -18.62 10.21 3.06
N PRO A 134 -18.46 11.51 3.40
CA PRO A 134 -17.22 12.25 3.13
C PRO A 134 -15.96 11.59 3.71
N ALA A 135 -16.09 10.83 4.80
CA ALA A 135 -15.00 10.05 5.39
C ALA A 135 -14.39 9.03 4.41
N ALA A 136 -15.18 8.47 3.48
CA ALA A 136 -14.69 7.56 2.44
C ALA A 136 -13.72 8.27 1.48
N ARG A 137 -14.00 9.54 1.14
CA ARG A 137 -13.08 10.37 0.33
C ARG A 137 -11.78 10.63 1.07
N ALA A 138 -11.89 11.09 2.31
CA ALA A 138 -10.74 11.38 3.15
C ALA A 138 -9.84 10.14 3.29
N LEU A 139 -10.42 8.98 3.55
CA LEU A 139 -9.70 7.73 3.72
C LEU A 139 -8.93 7.31 2.45
N ALA A 140 -9.52 7.45 1.26
CA ALA A 140 -8.83 7.12 0.02
C ALA A 140 -7.66 8.06 -0.28
N PHE A 141 -7.83 9.37 -0.05
CA PHE A 141 -6.74 10.33 -0.20
C PHE A 141 -5.63 10.11 0.84
N GLU A 142 -6.02 9.80 2.08
CA GLU A 142 -5.09 9.45 3.15
C GLU A 142 -4.24 8.24 2.77
N ALA A 143 -4.85 7.17 2.26
CA ALA A 143 -4.12 5.97 1.82
C ALA A 143 -3.08 6.27 0.73
N VAL A 144 -3.47 7.04 -0.29
CA VAL A 144 -2.57 7.46 -1.38
C VAL A 144 -1.44 8.34 -0.84
N ALA A 145 -1.76 9.29 0.04
CA ALA A 145 -0.78 10.21 0.63
C ALA A 145 0.23 9.47 1.51
N ARG A 146 -0.23 8.58 2.40
CA ARG A 146 0.64 7.74 3.23
C ARG A 146 1.58 6.89 2.39
N ARG A 147 1.07 6.19 1.36
CA ARG A 147 1.91 5.39 0.45
C ARG A 147 2.99 6.22 -0.23
N LYS A 148 2.63 7.40 -0.74
CA LYS A 148 3.60 8.32 -1.35
C LYS A 148 4.65 8.79 -0.33
N GLY A 149 4.21 9.13 0.88
CA GLY A 149 5.10 9.48 1.99
C GLY A 149 6.13 8.37 2.27
N ARG A 150 5.68 7.13 2.48
CA ARG A 150 6.57 5.97 2.73
C ARG A 150 7.63 5.75 1.65
N VAL A 151 7.23 5.89 0.38
CA VAL A 151 8.18 5.75 -0.75
C VAL A 151 9.19 6.91 -0.75
N LEU A 152 8.74 8.13 -0.48
CA LEU A 152 9.61 9.30 -0.39
C LEU A 152 10.60 9.18 0.77
N ASP A 153 10.14 8.75 1.95
CA ASP A 153 10.98 8.50 3.12
C ASP A 153 12.05 7.44 2.79
N GLN A 154 11.65 6.32 2.17
CA GLN A 154 12.60 5.27 1.78
C GLN A 154 13.65 5.76 0.77
N VAL A 155 13.25 6.57 -0.22
CA VAL A 155 14.17 7.16 -1.19
C VAL A 155 15.10 8.18 -0.53
N HIS A 156 14.58 8.97 0.43
CA HIS A 156 15.36 9.90 1.21
C HIS A 156 16.46 9.19 2.01
N ASP A 157 16.08 8.16 2.78
CA ASP A 157 16.99 7.40 3.64
C ASP A 157 18.08 6.68 2.82
N TRP A 158 17.70 6.10 1.68
CA TRP A 158 18.65 5.51 0.74
C TRP A 158 19.64 6.55 0.19
N GLY A 159 19.14 7.73 -0.20
CA GLY A 159 19.97 8.83 -0.68
C GLY A 159 20.97 9.32 0.38
N GLN A 160 20.54 9.42 1.64
CA GLN A 160 21.44 9.75 2.75
C GLN A 160 22.52 8.69 2.95
N SER A 161 22.12 7.41 3.00
CA SER A 161 23.06 6.31 3.18
C SER A 161 24.15 6.29 2.10
N LEU A 162 23.79 6.56 0.84
CA LEU A 162 24.77 6.67 -0.24
C LEU A 162 25.70 7.89 -0.10
N ARG A 163 25.20 9.03 0.37
CA ARG A 163 26.03 10.22 0.63
C ARG A 163 27.06 9.97 1.73
N GLU A 164 26.67 9.24 2.77
CA GLU A 164 27.52 8.97 3.93
C GLU A 164 28.52 7.84 3.67
N ASN A 165 28.07 6.74 3.07
CA ASN A 165 28.81 5.47 3.11
C ASN A 165 29.40 5.01 1.77
N ALA A 166 28.95 5.56 0.63
CA ALA A 166 29.41 5.08 -0.67
C ALA A 166 30.83 5.57 -1.03
N ASP A 167 31.47 4.99 -2.04
CA ASP A 167 32.71 5.53 -2.59
C ASP A 167 32.49 6.85 -3.35
N SER A 168 33.57 7.56 -3.65
CA SER A 168 33.52 8.86 -4.34
C SER A 168 32.91 8.78 -5.75
N GLY A 169 33.08 7.66 -6.46
CA GLY A 169 32.51 7.45 -7.78
C GLY A 169 30.99 7.35 -7.74
N ILE A 170 30.44 6.57 -6.80
CA ILE A 170 28.99 6.44 -6.61
C ILE A 170 28.39 7.79 -6.17
N ARG A 171 29.01 8.50 -5.22
CA ARG A 171 28.54 9.82 -4.79
C ARG A 171 28.50 10.83 -5.93
N ASN A 172 29.52 10.85 -6.79
CA ASN A 172 29.56 11.75 -7.95
C ASN A 172 28.43 11.45 -8.94
N ARG A 173 28.15 10.16 -9.22
CA ARG A 173 27.03 9.77 -10.10
C ARG A 173 25.67 10.12 -9.48
N LEU A 174 25.51 9.94 -8.17
CA LEU A 174 24.30 10.34 -7.47
C LEU A 174 24.05 11.84 -7.59
N ALA A 175 25.06 12.67 -7.32
CA ALA A 175 24.98 14.13 -7.44
C ALA A 175 24.65 14.59 -8.88
N GLN A 176 25.25 13.94 -9.89
CA GLN A 176 24.91 14.22 -11.29
C GLN A 176 23.45 13.88 -11.61
N ARG A 177 22.95 12.74 -11.12
CA ARG A 177 21.54 12.35 -11.30
C ARG A 177 20.60 13.32 -10.60
N GLU A 178 20.92 13.75 -9.37
CA GLU A 178 20.12 14.74 -8.63
C GLU A 178 20.03 16.06 -9.41
N ALA A 179 21.15 16.58 -9.90
CA ALA A 179 21.19 17.79 -10.73
C ALA A 179 20.36 17.64 -12.03
N LEU A 180 20.39 16.47 -12.68
CA LEU A 180 19.55 16.18 -13.85
C LEU A 180 18.05 16.16 -13.52
N LEU A 181 17.67 15.58 -12.37
CA LEU A 181 16.27 15.54 -11.94
C LEU A 181 15.75 16.94 -11.56
N GLU A 182 16.55 17.75 -10.88
CA GLU A 182 16.22 19.15 -10.58
C GLU A 182 16.03 19.97 -11.86
N CYS A 183 16.90 19.73 -12.85
CA CYS A 183 16.81 20.34 -14.17
C CYS A 183 15.52 19.95 -14.89
N GLN A 184 15.22 18.64 -14.91
CA GLN A 184 14.02 18.12 -15.54
C GLN A 184 12.75 18.66 -14.86
N ALA A 185 12.72 18.73 -13.52
CA ALA A 185 11.61 19.28 -12.77
C ALA A 185 11.40 20.77 -13.09
N SER A 186 12.47 21.57 -13.08
CA SER A 186 12.44 22.99 -13.43
C SER A 186 11.92 23.22 -14.85
N LEU A 187 12.37 22.41 -15.82
CA LEU A 187 11.91 22.47 -17.20
C LEU A 187 10.44 22.04 -17.33
N THR A 188 10.03 20.98 -16.65
CA THR A 188 8.64 20.49 -16.65
C THR A 188 7.70 21.54 -16.09
N ILE A 189 8.09 22.23 -15.02
CA ILE A 189 7.34 23.33 -14.44
C ILE A 189 7.25 24.50 -15.44
N ALA A 190 8.37 24.89 -16.04
CA ALA A 190 8.43 25.99 -17.01
C ALA A 190 7.65 25.73 -18.31
N LEU A 191 7.63 24.48 -18.79
CA LEU A 191 6.98 24.08 -20.05
C LEU A 191 5.53 23.61 -19.86
N GLY A 192 5.19 23.07 -18.69
CA GLY A 192 3.91 22.41 -18.41
C GLY A 192 2.84 23.30 -17.79
N TYR A 193 3.22 24.35 -17.06
CA TYR A 193 2.28 25.29 -16.45
C TYR A 193 2.38 26.65 -17.15
N ARG A 194 1.41 26.95 -18.03
CA ARG A 194 1.34 28.22 -18.78
C ARG A 194 1.33 29.47 -17.90
N ASP A 195 0.98 29.33 -16.62
CA ASP A 195 0.82 30.45 -15.68
C ASP A 195 2.06 30.75 -14.83
N LEU A 196 3.11 29.91 -14.90
CA LEU A 196 4.37 30.16 -14.19
C LEU A 196 5.28 31.01 -15.08
N LYS A 197 5.56 32.25 -14.64
CA LYS A 197 6.49 33.15 -15.34
C LYS A 197 7.90 32.52 -15.36
N PRO A 198 8.69 32.67 -16.45
CA PRO A 198 10.04 32.11 -16.58
C PRO A 198 10.99 32.46 -15.43
N ALA A 199 10.76 33.60 -14.76
CA ALA A 199 11.55 34.04 -13.60
C ALA A 199 11.36 33.18 -12.33
N VAL A 200 10.35 32.32 -12.28
CA VAL A 200 10.08 31.39 -11.17
C VAL A 200 10.79 30.04 -11.38
N ALA A 201 11.18 29.73 -12.62
CA ALA A 201 11.94 28.53 -12.95
C ALA A 201 13.44 28.77 -12.69
N GLY A 202 14.05 27.98 -11.81
CA GLY A 202 15.48 28.07 -11.51
C GLY A 202 16.36 27.84 -12.75
N THR A 203 17.56 28.39 -12.76
CA THR A 203 18.57 28.10 -13.79
C THR A 203 19.15 26.71 -13.56
N CYS A 204 18.99 25.82 -14.53
CA CYS A 204 19.65 24.52 -14.51
C CYS A 204 21.10 24.62 -14.99
N THR A 205 22.05 24.26 -14.12
CA THR A 205 23.47 24.09 -14.47
C THR A 205 23.91 22.68 -14.12
N LEU A 206 24.13 21.84 -15.13
CA LEU A 206 24.59 20.46 -14.94
C LEU A 206 26.11 20.42 -14.66
N PRO A 207 26.56 19.71 -13.61
CA PRO A 207 27.98 19.55 -13.33
C PRO A 207 28.62 18.51 -14.27
N GLY A 208 29.55 18.97 -15.10
CA GLY A 208 30.26 18.16 -16.10
C GLY A 208 29.70 18.40 -17.51
N GLY A 209 30.58 18.73 -18.45
CA GLY A 209 30.25 19.10 -19.83
C GLY A 209 29.39 18.08 -20.60
N PRO A 210 28.98 18.43 -21.83
CA PRO A 210 27.83 17.84 -22.51
C PRO A 210 27.90 16.31 -22.54
N LEU A 211 26.77 15.68 -22.19
CA LEU A 211 26.54 14.24 -22.33
C LEU A 211 26.87 13.83 -23.78
N ARG A 212 28.06 13.28 -24.01
CA ARG A 212 28.45 12.72 -25.29
C ARG A 212 27.56 11.50 -25.55
N ALA A 213 26.68 11.62 -26.55
CA ALA A 213 25.99 10.46 -27.10
C ALA A 213 27.03 9.39 -27.52
N PRO A 214 26.78 8.09 -27.30
CA PRO A 214 27.64 7.06 -27.84
C PRO A 214 27.68 7.21 -29.37
N ALA A 215 28.90 7.24 -29.92
CA ALA A 215 29.14 7.27 -31.36
C ALA A 215 28.51 6.03 -32.03
N PRO A 216 28.05 6.15 -33.29
CA PRO A 216 27.30 5.11 -34.00
C PRO A 216 28.05 3.78 -34.13
#